data_AF-A0A7S2MN30-F1
#
_entry.id   AF-A0A7S2MN30-F1
#
_cell.length_a   1.000
_cell.length_b   1.000
_cell.length_c   1.000
_cell.angle_alpha   90.00
_cell.angle_beta   90.00
_cell.angle_gamma   90.00
#
_symmetry.space_group_name_H-M   'P 1'
#
loop_
_entity.id
_entity.type
_entity.pdbx_description
1 polymer ?
#
loop_
_entity_poly.entity_id
_entity_poly.type
_entity_poly.pdbx_seq_one_letter_code
_entity_poly.pdbx_strand_id
1 'polypeptide(L)'
;MVFQRNDKSTKANNHNRQESHRNFVQFVHITKIYVVPGLSEYTTKEIEATWVTREDNANILVDTLKTVKRMRKGKAIDDEKYSTRGLEQMDSAACLEQRKMNKASVLNAVIAEQRRQKLLGYYDPMKLCDQSRLHSASSRDDALRLGASDAIAAGLQPNPTISKILHSLEVETKNTKKATKKKTATPMIPKAA
;
A
#
# COMPACT_ATOMS: atom_id res chain seq x y z
N MET A 1 -7.06 42.50 54.61
CA MET A 1 -7.84 41.39 54.01
C MET A 1 -6.89 40.23 53.76
N VAL A 2 -6.97 39.18 54.57
CA VAL A 2 -6.10 38.00 54.50
C VAL A 2 -6.89 36.90 53.79
N PHE A 3 -6.44 36.51 52.60
CA PHE A 3 -7.05 35.40 51.85
C PHE A 3 -6.53 34.08 52.42
N GLN A 4 -7.36 33.40 53.22
CA GLN A 4 -7.14 32.01 53.60
C GLN A 4 -7.39 31.10 52.39
N ARG A 5 -6.36 30.39 51.93
CA ARG A 5 -6.49 29.33 50.93
C ARG A 5 -6.96 28.06 51.63
N ASN A 6 -8.18 27.63 51.31
CA ASN A 6 -8.71 26.33 51.70
C ASN A 6 -8.11 25.24 50.81
N ASP A 7 -7.10 24.54 51.32
CA ASP A 7 -6.55 23.35 50.69
C ASP A 7 -7.54 22.18 50.83
N LYS A 8 -8.44 22.05 49.86
CA LYS A 8 -9.27 20.86 49.70
C LYS A 8 -8.39 19.72 49.18
N SER A 9 -8.01 18.83 50.09
CA SER A 9 -7.43 17.51 49.81
C SER A 9 -8.32 16.72 48.85
N THR A 10 -7.96 16.72 47.56
CA THR A 10 -8.51 15.82 46.56
C THR A 10 -7.93 14.43 46.77
N LYS A 11 -8.78 13.50 47.21
CA LYS A 11 -8.49 12.06 47.28
C LYS A 11 -7.98 11.59 45.92
N ALA A 12 -6.72 11.16 45.88
CA ALA A 12 -6.07 10.64 44.69
C ALA A 12 -6.81 9.36 44.24
N ASN A 13 -7.56 9.50 43.15
CA ASN A 13 -8.25 8.38 42.51
C ASN A 13 -7.18 7.53 41.83
N ASN A 14 -6.90 6.38 42.42
CA ASN A 14 -5.85 5.45 42.00
C ASN A 14 -6.31 4.72 40.73
N HIS A 15 -6.41 5.46 39.63
CA HIS A 15 -6.58 4.86 38.31
C HIS A 15 -5.27 4.15 37.97
N ASN A 16 -5.36 2.82 38.01
CA ASN A 16 -4.44 1.85 37.47
C ASN A 16 -4.20 2.17 35.98
N ARG A 17 -3.38 3.20 35.72
CA ARG A 17 -2.84 3.52 34.40
C ARG A 17 -1.93 2.36 34.07
N GLN A 18 -2.47 1.38 33.37
CA GLN A 18 -1.65 0.45 32.59
C GLN A 18 -0.66 1.32 31.83
N GLU A 19 0.61 1.26 32.22
CA GLU A 19 1.68 1.95 31.55
C GLU A 19 1.60 1.53 30.09
N SER A 20 1.19 2.45 29.21
CA SER A 20 1.20 2.17 27.79
C SER A 20 2.64 1.88 27.47
N HIS A 21 2.97 0.62 27.18
CA HIS A 21 4.28 0.24 26.66
C HIS A 21 4.53 1.12 25.45
N ARG A 22 5.30 2.19 25.64
CA ARG A 22 5.72 3.06 24.54
C ARG A 22 6.59 2.16 23.68
N ASN A 23 6.08 1.83 22.50
CA ASN A 23 6.85 1.10 21.49
C ASN A 23 8.16 1.87 21.28
N PHE A 24 9.25 1.31 21.79
CA PHE A 24 10.57 1.90 21.67
C PHE A 24 11.07 1.54 20.27
N VAL A 25 11.15 2.53 19.39
CA VAL A 25 11.72 2.34 18.06
C VAL A 25 13.24 2.36 18.22
N GLN A 26 13.85 1.18 18.18
CA GLN A 26 15.30 1.05 18.16
C GLN A 26 15.77 0.90 16.72
N PHE A 27 16.59 1.83 16.26
CA PHE A 27 17.26 1.72 14.97
C PHE A 27 18.45 0.76 15.09
N VAL A 28 18.61 -0.10 14.08
CA VAL A 28 19.72 -1.07 14.01
C VAL A 28 21.06 -0.30 14.09
N HIS A 29 21.91 -0.67 15.05
CA HIS A 29 23.16 0.05 15.35
C HIS A 29 24.23 -0.03 14.24
N ILE A 30 24.09 -0.93 13.29
CA ILE A 30 25.02 -1.09 12.19
C ILE A 30 24.26 -0.86 10.89
N THR A 31 24.31 0.38 10.41
CA THR A 31 23.75 0.74 9.10
C THR A 31 24.92 0.97 8.16
N LYS A 32 24.99 0.25 7.04
CA LYS A 32 25.94 0.56 5.97
C LYS A 32 25.54 1.92 5.40
N ILE A 33 26.43 2.89 5.49
CA ILE A 33 26.24 4.22 4.90
C ILE A 33 26.74 4.11 3.45
N TYR A 34 25.82 4.27 2.51
CA TYR A 34 26.15 4.43 1.09
C TYR A 34 26.19 5.92 0.81
N VAL A 35 27.38 6.46 0.54
CA VAL A 35 27.52 7.84 0.09
C VAL A 35 27.09 7.87 -1.37
N VAL A 36 26.04 8.65 -1.66
CA VAL A 36 25.63 8.92 -3.04
C VAL A 36 26.53 10.04 -3.55
N PRO A 37 27.33 9.82 -4.61
CA PRO A 37 28.21 10.84 -5.16
C PRO A 37 27.41 12.07 -5.61
N GLY A 38 28.01 13.25 -5.49
CA GLY A 38 27.41 14.47 -6.04
C GLY A 38 27.44 14.46 -7.57
N LEU A 39 26.58 15.24 -8.23
CA LEU A 39 26.54 15.33 -9.71
C LEU A 39 27.90 15.69 -10.34
N SER A 40 28.76 16.41 -9.61
CA SER A 40 30.11 16.76 -10.04
C SER A 40 31.08 15.58 -10.11
N GLU A 41 30.74 14.46 -9.46
CA GLU A 41 31.56 13.25 -9.39
C GLU A 41 31.18 12.24 -10.49
N TYR A 42 30.11 12.48 -11.24
CA TYR A 42 29.68 11.59 -12.32
C TYR A 42 30.48 11.86 -13.59
N THR A 43 30.89 10.79 -14.27
CA THR A 43 31.48 10.90 -15.61
C THR A 43 30.43 11.32 -16.63
N THR A 44 30.85 11.92 -17.74
CA THR A 44 29.94 12.31 -18.84
C THR A 44 29.11 11.13 -19.34
N LYS A 45 29.70 9.93 -19.42
CA LYS A 45 28.99 8.71 -19.83
C LYS A 45 27.89 8.32 -18.84
N GLU A 46 28.13 8.45 -17.54
CA GLU A 46 27.11 8.15 -16.53
C GLU A 46 25.99 9.20 -16.53
N ILE A 47 26.33 10.47 -16.78
CA ILE A 47 25.35 11.54 -16.97
C ILE A 47 24.50 11.27 -18.22
N GLU A 48 25.12 10.88 -19.33
CA GLU A 48 24.41 10.52 -20.58
C GLU A 48 23.57 9.24 -20.43
N ALA A 49 23.99 8.32 -19.56
CA ALA A 49 23.25 7.10 -19.22
C ALA A 49 22.11 7.34 -18.21
N THR A 50 21.90 8.57 -17.75
CA THR A 50 20.75 8.86 -16.89
C THR A 50 19.45 8.69 -17.66
N TRP A 51 18.43 8.15 -16.98
CA TRP A 51 17.13 7.87 -17.57
C TRP A 51 16.36 9.13 -18.00
N VAL A 52 16.68 10.29 -17.42
CA VAL A 52 15.99 11.56 -17.64
C VAL A 52 16.95 12.54 -18.28
N THR A 53 16.71 12.87 -19.55
CA THR A 53 17.53 13.85 -20.26
C THR A 53 17.23 15.26 -19.76
N ARG A 54 18.11 16.21 -20.11
CA ARG A 54 17.86 17.64 -19.84
C ARG A 54 16.59 18.15 -20.53
N GLU A 55 16.29 17.61 -21.71
CA GLU A 55 15.08 17.93 -22.46
C GLU A 55 13.83 17.39 -21.75
N ASP A 56 13.87 16.13 -21.30
CA ASP A 56 12.79 15.54 -20.50
C ASP A 56 12.50 16.37 -19.25
N ASN A 57 13.56 16.78 -18.54
CA ASN A 57 13.40 17.60 -17.35
C ASN A 57 12.79 18.98 -17.66
N ALA A 58 13.19 19.61 -18.78
CA ALA A 58 12.57 20.85 -19.23
C ALA A 58 11.07 20.65 -19.56
N ASN A 59 10.72 19.55 -20.22
CA ASN A 59 9.33 19.20 -20.53
C ASN A 59 8.50 18.96 -19.25
N ILE A 60 9.05 18.22 -18.29
CA ILE A 60 8.42 17.98 -16.97
C ILE A 60 8.16 19.30 -16.24
N LEU A 61 9.13 20.22 -16.23
CA LEU A 61 8.98 21.54 -15.61
C LEU A 61 7.87 22.36 -16.28
N VAL A 62 7.84 22.38 -17.62
CA VAL A 62 6.81 23.09 -18.39
C VAL A 62 5.42 22.54 -18.08
N ASP A 63 5.26 21.23 -18.03
CA ASP A 63 3.97 20.59 -17.73
C ASP A 63 3.54 20.80 -16.28
N THR A 64 4.48 20.72 -15.33
CA THR A 64 4.23 21.05 -13.92
C THR A 64 3.77 22.50 -13.77
N LEU A 65 4.39 23.45 -14.47
CA LEU A 65 3.99 24.84 -14.47
C LEU A 65 2.58 25.06 -15.07
N LYS A 66 2.19 24.30 -16.10
CA LYS A 66 0.82 24.34 -16.64
C LYS A 66 -0.19 23.90 -15.58
N THR A 67 0.08 22.80 -14.89
CA THR A 67 -0.77 22.28 -13.80
C THR A 67 -0.92 23.32 -12.68
N VAL A 68 0.19 23.88 -12.19
CA VAL A 68 0.15 24.93 -11.14
C VAL A 68 -0.64 26.16 -11.60
N LYS A 69 -0.48 26.60 -12.86
CA LYS A 69 -1.26 27.71 -13.41
C LYS A 69 -2.76 27.40 -13.47
N ARG A 70 -3.16 26.16 -13.76
CA ARG A 70 -4.57 25.74 -13.70
C ARG A 70 -5.11 25.74 -12.26
N MET A 71 -4.30 25.30 -11.28
CA MET A 71 -4.65 25.32 -9.84
C MET A 71 -4.94 26.74 -9.37
N ARG A 72 -4.03 27.68 -9.67
CA ARG A 72 -4.18 29.08 -9.27
C ARG A 72 -5.42 29.75 -9.86
N LYS A 73 -5.92 29.26 -11.00
CA LYS A 73 -7.13 29.79 -11.66
C LYS A 73 -8.42 29.13 -11.16
N GLY A 74 -8.35 28.20 -10.20
CA GLY A 74 -9.52 27.49 -9.67
C GLY A 74 -10.22 26.60 -10.69
N LYS A 75 -9.57 26.27 -11.82
CA LYS A 75 -10.14 25.33 -12.80
C LYS A 75 -10.00 23.92 -12.28
N ALA A 76 -11.02 23.08 -12.49
CA ALA A 76 -10.89 21.64 -12.29
C ALA A 76 -9.73 21.12 -13.14
N ILE A 77 -8.81 20.38 -12.52
CA ILE A 77 -7.56 19.93 -13.15
C ILE A 77 -7.60 18.46 -13.44
N ASP A 78 -8.36 17.70 -12.65
CA ASP A 78 -8.46 16.25 -12.74
C ASP A 78 -9.18 15.89 -14.05
N ASP A 79 -8.40 15.78 -15.13
CA ASP A 79 -8.77 15.34 -16.46
C ASP A 79 -7.88 14.14 -16.87
N GLU A 80 -8.09 13.59 -18.07
CA GLU A 80 -7.36 12.41 -18.55
C GLU A 80 -5.86 12.68 -18.82
N LYS A 81 -5.41 13.94 -18.73
CA LYS A 81 -4.02 14.35 -18.98
C LYS A 81 -3.34 15.02 -17.79
N TYR A 82 -4.12 15.58 -16.87
CA TYR A 82 -3.66 16.35 -15.72
C TYR A 82 -4.40 15.88 -14.48
N SER A 83 -3.69 15.70 -13.38
CA SER A 83 -4.28 15.33 -12.10
C SER A 83 -3.58 16.10 -11.00
N THR A 84 -4.35 16.60 -10.05
CA THR A 84 -3.82 17.28 -8.86
C THR A 84 -3.10 16.33 -7.92
N ARG A 85 -3.40 15.04 -8.01
CA ARG A 85 -2.80 14.01 -7.15
C ARG A 85 -1.62 13.32 -7.82
N GLY A 86 -1.57 13.32 -9.15
CA GLY A 86 -0.53 12.64 -9.93
C GLY A 86 -1.10 11.43 -10.68
N LEU A 87 -0.21 10.49 -11.02
CA LEU A 87 -0.54 9.31 -11.82
C LEU A 87 -1.62 8.42 -11.17
N GLU A 88 -1.83 8.51 -9.85
CA GLU A 88 -2.82 7.70 -9.14
C GLU A 88 -4.28 7.96 -9.53
N GLN A 89 -4.58 9.06 -10.24
CA GLN A 89 -5.91 9.33 -10.81
C GLN A 89 -5.97 9.16 -12.33
N MET A 90 -4.83 8.90 -12.96
CA MET A 90 -4.76 8.64 -14.41
C MET A 90 -5.05 7.17 -14.73
N ASP A 91 -5.26 6.35 -13.70
CA ASP A 91 -5.84 5.03 -13.83
C ASP A 91 -7.25 5.09 -14.42
N SER A 92 -7.63 4.07 -15.18
CA SER A 92 -8.98 3.97 -15.75
C SER A 92 -10.05 4.07 -14.64
N ALA A 93 -11.22 4.63 -14.96
CA ALA A 93 -12.32 4.73 -14.00
C ALA A 93 -12.65 3.37 -13.34
N ALA A 94 -12.58 2.28 -14.11
CA ALA A 94 -12.74 0.93 -13.59
C ALA A 94 -11.66 0.54 -12.57
N CYS A 95 -10.39 0.86 -12.81
CA CYS A 95 -9.29 0.63 -11.86
C CYS A 95 -9.48 1.45 -10.57
N LEU A 96 -9.87 2.72 -10.70
CA LEU A 96 -10.16 3.58 -9.55
C LEU A 96 -11.32 3.06 -8.70
N GLU A 97 -12.42 2.63 -9.33
CA GLU A 97 -13.54 2.02 -8.64
C GLU A 97 -13.15 0.70 -7.99
N GLN A 98 -12.40 -0.17 -8.67
CA GLN A 98 -11.89 -1.41 -8.08
C GLN A 98 -11.01 -1.12 -6.86
N ARG A 99 -10.15 -0.11 -6.92
CA ARG A 99 -9.30 0.31 -5.78
C ARG A 99 -10.15 0.81 -4.61
N LYS A 100 -11.21 1.59 -4.87
CA LYS A 100 -12.17 2.03 -3.84
C LYS A 100 -12.87 0.82 -3.21
N MET A 101 -13.35 -0.12 -4.01
CA MET A 101 -14.01 -1.34 -3.54
C MET A 101 -13.07 -2.20 -2.69
N ASN A 102 -11.82 -2.40 -3.12
CA ASN A 102 -10.82 -3.15 -2.36
C ASN A 102 -10.55 -2.48 -1.01
N LYS A 103 -10.37 -1.16 -0.99
CA LYS A 103 -10.16 -0.40 0.26
C LYS A 103 -11.36 -0.50 1.20
N ALA A 104 -12.57 -0.36 0.68
CA ALA A 104 -13.80 -0.50 1.45
C ALA A 104 -13.95 -1.92 2.02
N SER A 105 -13.62 -2.94 1.24
CA SER A 105 -13.65 -4.35 1.66
C SER A 105 -12.69 -4.62 2.82
N VAL A 106 -11.43 -4.21 2.71
CA VAL A 106 -10.42 -4.29 3.78
C VAL A 106 -10.91 -3.59 5.06
N LEU A 107 -11.41 -2.37 4.92
CA LEU A 107 -11.90 -1.57 6.04
C LEU A 107 -13.07 -2.26 6.76
N ASN A 108 -14.04 -2.75 5.99
CA ASN A 108 -15.20 -3.44 6.54
C ASN A 108 -14.81 -4.72 7.27
N ALA A 109 -13.86 -5.50 6.73
CA ALA A 109 -13.35 -6.71 7.37
C ALA A 109 -12.67 -6.40 8.72
N VAL A 110 -11.81 -5.38 8.75
CA VAL A 110 -11.14 -4.94 9.99
C VAL A 110 -12.16 -4.44 11.02
N ILE A 111 -13.13 -3.61 10.63
CA ILE A 111 -14.17 -3.11 11.53
C ILE A 111 -15.04 -4.25 12.07
N ALA A 112 -15.41 -5.21 11.22
CA ALA A 112 -16.18 -6.37 11.64
C ALA A 112 -15.43 -7.19 12.70
N GLU A 113 -14.13 -7.43 12.49
CA GLU A 113 -13.29 -8.12 13.47
C GLU A 113 -13.11 -7.30 14.76
N GLN A 114 -12.90 -5.99 14.68
CA GLN A 114 -12.85 -5.12 15.87
C GLN A 114 -14.13 -5.19 16.68
N ARG A 115 -15.30 -5.16 16.02
CA ARG A 115 -16.61 -5.30 16.67
C ARG A 115 -16.74 -6.67 17.35
N ARG A 116 -16.30 -7.74 16.68
CA ARG A 116 -16.30 -9.10 17.23
C ARG A 116 -15.41 -9.22 18.46
N GLN A 117 -14.18 -8.71 18.40
CA GLN A 117 -13.25 -8.70 19.53
C GLN A 117 -13.81 -7.92 20.72
N LYS A 118 -14.40 -6.74 20.46
CA LYS A 118 -15.08 -5.92 21.46
C LYS A 118 -16.24 -6.66 22.13
N LEU A 119 -17.08 -7.37 21.37
CA LEU A 119 -18.21 -8.14 21.89
C LEU A 119 -17.73 -9.30 22.80
N LEU A 120 -16.62 -9.94 22.43
CA LEU A 120 -16.04 -11.07 23.17
C LEU A 120 -15.10 -10.64 24.31
N GLY A 121 -14.86 -9.34 24.48
CA GLY A 121 -14.07 -8.81 25.60
C GLY A 121 -12.56 -9.06 25.53
N TYR A 122 -11.98 -9.23 24.34
CA TYR A 122 -10.53 -9.34 24.18
C TYR A 122 -10.01 -8.41 23.08
N TYR A 123 -8.69 -8.28 22.99
CA TYR A 123 -7.99 -7.52 21.96
C TYR A 123 -6.83 -8.33 21.40
N ASP A 124 -6.83 -8.53 20.08
CA ASP A 124 -5.80 -9.26 19.35
C ASP A 124 -5.41 -8.48 18.07
N PRO A 125 -4.27 -7.76 18.10
CA PRO A 125 -3.81 -6.96 16.96
C PRO A 125 -3.35 -7.82 15.78
N MET A 126 -2.90 -9.06 16.03
CA MET A 126 -2.42 -9.95 14.96
C MET A 126 -3.59 -10.40 14.08
N LYS A 127 -4.74 -10.73 14.67
CA LYS A 127 -5.96 -11.04 13.92
C LYS A 127 -6.45 -9.90 13.05
N LEU A 128 -6.35 -8.65 13.53
CA LEU A 128 -6.70 -7.48 12.71
C LEU A 128 -5.78 -7.33 11.51
N CYS A 129 -4.48 -7.60 11.70
CA CYS A 129 -3.51 -7.62 10.61
C CYS A 129 -3.83 -8.73 9.60
N ASP A 130 -4.18 -9.93 10.07
CA ASP A 130 -4.52 -11.05 9.21
C ASP A 130 -5.76 -10.77 8.34
N GLN A 131 -6.79 -10.12 8.92
CA GLN A 131 -7.95 -9.66 8.13
C GLN A 131 -7.54 -8.68 7.04
N SER A 132 -6.68 -7.70 7.34
CA SER A 132 -6.18 -6.78 6.32
C SER A 132 -5.38 -7.49 5.24
N ARG A 133 -4.50 -8.43 5.63
CA ARG A 133 -3.62 -9.18 4.72
C ARG A 133 -4.40 -10.08 3.77
N LEU A 134 -5.46 -10.72 4.26
CA LEU A 134 -6.31 -11.60 3.45
C LEU A 134 -6.87 -10.85 2.24
N HIS A 135 -7.30 -9.61 2.43
CA HIS A 135 -7.90 -8.78 1.37
C HIS A 135 -6.85 -8.07 0.49
N SER A 136 -5.61 -7.90 0.95
CA SER A 136 -4.52 -7.32 0.15
C SER A 136 -3.62 -8.36 -0.52
N ALA A 137 -3.88 -9.66 -0.35
CA ALA A 137 -3.02 -10.74 -0.82
C ALA A 137 -2.80 -10.68 -2.33
N SER A 138 -3.88 -10.53 -3.12
CA SER A 138 -3.78 -10.44 -4.59
C SER A 138 -2.84 -9.31 -5.03
N SER A 139 -3.01 -8.11 -4.50
CA SER A 139 -2.18 -6.96 -4.88
C SER A 139 -0.72 -7.17 -4.52
N ARG A 140 -0.43 -7.81 -3.38
CA ARG A 140 0.93 -8.16 -2.98
C ARG A 140 1.53 -9.19 -3.95
N ASP A 141 0.77 -10.21 -4.30
CA ASP A 141 1.23 -11.29 -5.17
C ASP A 141 1.45 -10.78 -6.60
N ASP A 142 0.60 -9.88 -7.09
CA ASP A 142 0.77 -9.22 -8.38
C ASP A 142 1.99 -8.29 -8.40
N ALA A 143 2.20 -7.51 -7.34
CA ALA A 143 3.42 -6.69 -7.19
C ALA A 143 4.69 -7.55 -7.16
N LEU A 144 4.65 -8.71 -6.49
CA LEU A 144 5.77 -9.66 -6.47
C LEU A 144 6.06 -10.24 -7.85
N ARG A 145 5.01 -10.61 -8.61
CA ARG A 145 5.17 -11.09 -10.00
C ARG A 145 5.78 -10.02 -10.89
N LEU A 146 5.26 -8.79 -10.82
CA LEU A 146 5.74 -7.68 -11.63
C LEU A 146 7.21 -7.37 -11.31
N GLY A 147 7.55 -7.22 -10.02
CA GLY A 147 8.93 -6.95 -9.62
C GLY A 147 9.91 -8.06 -10.01
N ALA A 148 9.47 -9.32 -10.02
CA ALA A 148 10.30 -10.41 -10.51
C ALA A 148 10.48 -10.38 -12.04
N SER A 149 9.44 -10.04 -12.79
CA SER A 149 9.51 -9.84 -14.24
C SER A 149 10.48 -8.71 -14.58
N ASP A 150 10.40 -7.59 -13.87
CA ASP A 150 11.28 -6.43 -14.06
C ASP A 150 12.74 -6.78 -13.74
N ALA A 151 12.99 -7.54 -12.67
CA ALA A 151 14.32 -8.02 -12.34
C ALA A 151 14.91 -8.89 -13.45
N ILE A 152 14.11 -9.83 -14.00
CA ILE A 152 14.53 -10.68 -15.13
C ILE A 152 14.83 -9.84 -16.37
N ALA A 153 13.97 -8.87 -16.69
CA ALA A 153 14.16 -7.96 -17.83
C ALA A 153 15.44 -7.12 -17.69
N ALA A 154 15.81 -6.75 -16.47
CA ALA A 154 17.06 -6.07 -16.14
C ALA A 154 18.29 -7.01 -16.10
N GLY A 155 18.14 -8.31 -16.38
CA GLY A 155 19.22 -9.30 -16.32
C GLY A 155 19.65 -9.70 -14.90
N LEU A 156 18.86 -9.33 -13.88
CA LEU A 156 19.11 -9.71 -12.49
C LEU A 156 18.46 -11.05 -12.19
N GLN A 157 19.18 -11.91 -11.46
CA GLN A 157 18.60 -13.15 -10.95
C GLN A 157 17.64 -12.82 -9.80
N PRO A 158 16.35 -13.18 -9.90
CA PRO A 158 15.41 -12.94 -8.82
C PRO A 158 15.85 -13.70 -7.57
N ASN A 159 15.69 -13.07 -6.40
CA ASN A 159 16.06 -13.67 -5.13
C ASN A 159 15.42 -15.06 -4.99
N PRO A 160 16.16 -16.12 -4.57
CA PRO A 160 15.63 -17.49 -4.49
C PRO A 160 14.38 -17.61 -3.61
N THR A 161 14.22 -16.75 -2.61
CA THR A 161 12.99 -16.66 -1.81
C THR A 161 11.79 -16.20 -2.65
N ILE A 162 11.99 -15.21 -3.52
CA ILE A 162 10.95 -14.72 -4.45
C ILE A 162 10.59 -15.81 -5.45
N SER A 163 11.59 -16.53 -6.01
CA SER A 163 11.34 -17.64 -6.95
C SER A 163 10.50 -18.76 -6.33
N LYS A 164 10.74 -19.10 -5.05
CA LYS A 164 9.91 -20.08 -4.32
C LYS A 164 8.47 -19.60 -4.11
N ILE A 165 8.30 -18.32 -3.79
CA ILE A 165 6.98 -17.71 -3.61
C ILE A 165 6.23 -17.71 -4.94
N LEU A 166 6.86 -17.28 -6.04
CA LEU A 166 6.27 -17.28 -7.37
C LEU A 166 5.82 -18.67 -7.82
N HIS A 167 6.69 -19.67 -7.65
CA HIS A 167 6.35 -21.05 -7.99
C HIS A 167 5.15 -21.56 -7.17
N SER A 168 5.06 -21.20 -5.88
CA SER A 168 3.93 -21.56 -5.03
C SER A 168 2.63 -20.91 -5.51
N LEU A 169 2.67 -19.63 -5.87
CA LEU A 169 1.52 -18.90 -6.42
C LEU A 169 1.07 -19.45 -7.78
N GLU A 170 1.99 -19.90 -8.63
CA GLU A 170 1.64 -20.56 -9.90
C GLU A 170 0.94 -21.91 -9.71
N VAL A 171 1.33 -22.69 -8.69
CA VAL A 171 0.67 -23.97 -8.38
C VAL A 171 -0.76 -23.74 -7.88
N GLU A 172 -0.96 -22.76 -7.00
CA GLU A 172 -2.30 -22.42 -6.48
C GLU A 172 -3.26 -21.93 -7.58
N THR A 173 -2.78 -21.09 -8.51
CA THR A 173 -3.59 -20.60 -9.64
C THR A 173 -3.96 -21.71 -10.63
N LYS A 174 -3.08 -22.70 -10.86
CA LYS A 174 -3.39 -23.87 -11.71
C LYS A 174 -4.44 -24.77 -11.06
N ASN A 175 -4.41 -24.93 -9.73
CA ASN A 175 -5.37 -25.75 -8.99
C ASN A 175 -6.76 -25.10 -8.92
N THR A 176 -6.84 -23.79 -8.70
CA THR A 176 -8.12 -23.05 -8.68
C THR A 176 -8.81 -23.05 -10.04
N LYS A 177 -8.08 -22.89 -11.14
CA LYS A 177 -8.63 -23.00 -12.52
C LYS A 177 -9.18 -24.40 -12.83
N LYS A 178 -8.54 -25.46 -12.32
CA LYS A 178 -9.07 -26.83 -12.43
C LYS A 178 -10.38 -27.01 -11.64
N ALA A 179 -10.47 -26.41 -10.45
CA ALA A 179 -11.66 -26.49 -9.60
C ALA A 179 -12.87 -25.74 -10.19
N THR A 180 -12.67 -24.56 -10.79
CA THR A 180 -13.75 -23.80 -11.43
C THR A 180 -14.26 -24.45 -12.71
N LYS A 181 -13.37 -25.02 -13.54
CA LYS A 181 -13.75 -25.75 -14.76
C LYS A 181 -14.59 -27.01 -14.48
N LYS A 182 -14.48 -27.59 -13.28
CA LYS A 182 -15.29 -28.75 -12.85
C LYS A 182 -16.69 -28.37 -12.36
N LYS A 183 -16.93 -27.12 -11.96
CA LYS A 183 -18.21 -26.64 -11.41
C LYS A 183 -19.18 -26.06 -12.45
N THR A 184 -18.72 -25.75 -13.67
CA THR A 184 -19.56 -25.27 -14.77
C THR A 184 -20.16 -26.38 -15.63
N ALA A 185 -20.07 -27.65 -15.22
CA ALA A 185 -20.86 -28.71 -15.80
C ALA A 185 -22.32 -28.54 -15.35
N THR A 186 -23.05 -27.69 -16.07
CA THR A 186 -24.49 -27.45 -15.86
C THR A 186 -25.23 -28.78 -15.93
N PRO A 187 -25.98 -29.20 -14.90
CA PRO A 187 -26.81 -30.38 -15.00
C PRO A 187 -27.85 -30.15 -16.10
N MET A 188 -27.84 -31.00 -17.13
CA MET A 188 -28.88 -31.01 -18.16
C MET A 188 -30.22 -31.29 -17.47
N ILE A 189 -31.09 -30.29 -17.45
CA ILE A 189 -32.48 -30.48 -17.02
C ILE A 189 -33.14 -31.37 -18.07
N PRO A 190 -33.66 -32.56 -17.71
CA PRO A 190 -34.34 -33.43 -18.67
C PRO A 190 -35.60 -32.72 -19.17
N LYS A 191 -35.75 -32.63 -20.50
CA LYS A 191 -36.98 -32.15 -21.13
C LYS A 191 -38.11 -33.12 -20.77
N ALA A 192 -39.15 -32.61 -20.12
CA ALA A 192 -40.40 -33.34 -19.91
C ALA A 192 -41.07 -33.62 -21.26
N ALA A 193 -41.53 -34.85 -21.44
CA ALA A 193 -42.27 -35.33 -22.60
C ALA A 193 -43.77 -35.06 -22.47
#